data_AF-A0A835M922-F1
#
_entry.id   AF-A0A835M922-F1
#
_cell.length_a   1.000
_cell.length_b   1.000
_cell.length_c   1.000
_cell.angle_alpha   90.00
_cell.angle_beta   90.00
_cell.angle_gamma   90.00
#
_symmetry.space_group_name_H-M   'P 1'
#
loop_
_entity.id
_entity.type
_entity.pdbx_description
1 polymer ?
#
loop_
_entity_poly.entity_id
_entity_poly.type
_entity_poly.pdbx_seq_one_letter_code
_entity_poly.pdbx_strand_id
1 'polypeptide(L)'
;MDGARIYAENAIRKRSEQMNYLRLSSRLDAVVSRLDTQAKMTTISKSMGSIVKSLESSLGTGNLQKMSETMDQFEKQFVNMEVQAEFMESSMAGSTSLSTPEGDVNSLMQQVADDYGLEVSVGLPQAAGHAIPGKVTEKVAEDDLSKRLAELKARG
;
A
#
# COMPACT_ATOMS: atom_id res chain seq x y z
N MET A 1 -46.18 14.03 18.61
CA MET A 1 -45.18 14.75 17.79
C MET A 1 -43.77 14.63 18.37
N ASP A 2 -43.60 14.63 19.70
CA ASP A 2 -42.26 14.61 20.31
C ASP A 2 -41.49 13.28 20.20
N GLY A 3 -42.19 12.14 20.16
CA GLY A 3 -41.54 10.83 19.99
C GLY A 3 -40.73 10.72 18.70
N ALA A 4 -41.28 11.17 17.56
CA ALA A 4 -40.58 11.16 16.28
C ALA A 4 -39.31 12.04 16.29
N ARG A 5 -39.36 13.18 16.99
CA ARG A 5 -38.22 14.09 17.14
C ARG A 5 -37.11 13.47 18.00
N ILE A 6 -37.46 12.80 19.11
CA ILE A 6 -36.51 12.10 19.99
C ILE A 6 -35.88 10.89 19.27
N TYR A 7 -36.64 10.14 18.45
CA TYR A 7 -36.09 9.06 17.64
C TYR A 7 -35.13 9.58 16.56
N ALA A 8 -35.49 10.68 15.88
CA ALA A 8 -34.62 11.32 14.90
C ALA A 8 -33.30 11.82 15.52
N GLU A 9 -33.38 12.46 16.69
CA GLU A 9 -32.20 12.93 17.43
C GLU A 9 -31.29 11.76 17.86
N ASN A 10 -31.87 10.69 18.39
CA ASN A 10 -31.11 9.49 18.72
C ASN A 10 -30.48 8.82 17.50
N ALA A 11 -31.16 8.79 16.35
CA ALA A 11 -30.63 8.24 15.11
C ALA A 11 -29.42 9.07 14.61
N ILE A 12 -29.50 10.40 14.64
CA ILE A 12 -28.38 11.28 14.28
C ILE A 12 -27.20 11.08 15.23
N ARG A 13 -27.46 11.03 16.54
CA ARG A 13 -26.42 10.76 17.54
C ARG A 13 -25.74 9.41 17.31
N LYS A 14 -26.51 8.35 17.12
CA LYS A 14 -26.00 6.99 16.83
C LYS A 14 -25.15 6.95 15.55
N ARG A 15 -25.57 7.65 14.49
CA ARG A 15 -24.78 7.78 13.25
C ARG A 15 -23.45 8.50 13.51
N SER A 16 -23.46 9.59 14.27
CA SER A 16 -22.23 10.32 14.61
C SER A 16 -21.28 9.47 15.47
N GLU A 17 -21.83 8.75 16.45
CA GLU A 17 -21.07 7.80 17.26
C GLU A 17 -20.45 6.71 16.39
N GLN A 18 -21.22 6.10 15.48
CA GLN A 18 -20.73 5.09 14.55
C GLN A 18 -19.56 5.60 13.70
N MET A 19 -19.66 6.81 13.15
CA MET A 19 -18.59 7.40 12.35
C MET A 19 -17.31 7.65 13.17
N ASN A 20 -17.46 8.06 14.44
CA ASN A 20 -16.32 8.22 15.34
C ASN A 20 -15.70 6.88 15.71
N TYR A 21 -16.50 5.83 15.95
CA TYR A 21 -16.00 4.47 16.18
C TYR A 21 -15.31 3.90 14.95
N LEU A 22 -15.83 4.15 13.74
CA LEU A 22 -15.19 3.69 12.51
C LEU A 22 -13.80 4.34 12.35
N ARG A 23 -13.70 5.66 12.55
CA ARG A 23 -12.40 6.37 12.54
C ARG A 23 -11.44 5.83 13.60
N LEU A 24 -11.93 5.54 14.81
CA LEU A 24 -11.11 4.95 15.86
C LEU A 24 -10.64 3.55 15.46
N SER A 25 -11.53 2.74 14.89
CA SER A 25 -11.21 1.39 14.39
C SER A 25 -10.14 1.44 13.31
N SER A 26 -10.24 2.32 12.32
CA SER A 26 -9.22 2.48 11.27
C SER A 26 -7.86 2.88 11.85
N ARG A 27 -7.85 3.77 12.86
CA ARG A 27 -6.60 4.16 13.54
C ARG A 27 -6.02 3.01 14.36
N LEU A 28 -6.86 2.21 15.02
CA LEU A 28 -6.43 1.03 15.75
C LEU A 28 -5.85 -0.03 14.82
N ASP A 29 -6.49 -0.29 13.68
CA ASP A 29 -6.02 -1.24 12.68
C ASP A 29 -4.64 -0.84 12.11
N ALA A 30 -4.45 0.45 11.80
CA ALA A 30 -3.15 0.98 11.40
C ALA A 30 -2.07 0.81 12.49
N VAL A 31 -2.42 0.98 13.77
CA VAL A 31 -1.49 0.77 14.89
C VAL A 31 -1.15 -0.72 15.05
N VAL A 32 -2.11 -1.62 14.89
CA VAL A 32 -1.91 -3.07 14.94
C VAL A 32 -0.96 -3.51 13.81
N SER A 33 -1.19 -3.06 12.57
CA SER A 33 -0.32 -3.35 11.44
C SER A 33 1.14 -2.89 11.69
N ARG A 34 1.31 -1.71 12.28
CA ARG A 34 2.64 -1.21 12.66
C ARG A 34 3.29 -2.03 13.78
N LEU A 35 2.51 -2.45 14.78
CA LEU A 35 2.99 -3.28 15.88
C LEU A 35 3.39 -4.68 15.40
N ASP A 36 2.62 -5.30 14.50
CA ASP A 36 2.95 -6.59 13.90
C ASP A 36 4.26 -6.51 13.10
N THR A 37 4.42 -5.44 12.32
CA THR A 37 5.67 -5.15 11.60
C THR A 37 6.84 -5.04 12.57
N GLN A 38 6.66 -4.28 13.66
CA GLN A 38 7.68 -4.09 14.69
C GLN A 38 8.02 -5.40 15.42
N ALA A 39 7.04 -6.25 15.73
CA ALA A 39 7.25 -7.54 16.37
C ALA A 39 8.05 -8.50 15.47
N LYS A 40 7.73 -8.53 14.16
CA LYS A 40 8.52 -9.28 13.15
C LYS A 40 9.96 -8.75 13.07
N MET A 41 10.14 -7.44 12.97
CA MET A 41 11.47 -6.80 12.91
C MET A 41 12.30 -7.04 14.17
N THR A 42 11.67 -7.08 15.35
CA THR A 42 12.34 -7.42 16.61
C THR A 42 12.85 -8.86 16.61
N THR A 43 12.02 -9.80 16.13
CA THR A 43 12.42 -11.21 15.97
C THR A 43 13.60 -11.34 15.00
N ILE A 44 13.57 -10.63 13.88
CA ILE A 44 14.65 -10.62 12.89
C ILE A 44 15.93 -10.05 13.49
N SER A 45 15.84 -8.93 14.20
CA SER A 45 17.01 -8.30 14.85
C SER A 45 17.68 -9.24 15.85
N LYS A 46 16.90 -10.02 16.59
CA LYS A 46 17.42 -11.04 17.52
C LYS A 46 18.10 -12.20 16.79
N SER A 47 17.54 -12.65 15.68
CA SER A 47 18.16 -13.68 14.82
C SER A 47 19.46 -13.17 14.21
N MET A 48 19.48 -11.96 13.65
CA MET A 48 20.70 -11.32 13.13
C MET A 48 21.77 -11.18 14.21
N GLY A 49 21.41 -10.77 15.42
CA GLY A 49 22.35 -10.69 16.54
C GLY A 49 22.98 -12.04 16.89
N SER A 50 22.20 -13.13 16.83
CA SER A 50 22.71 -14.49 17.06
C SER A 50 23.67 -14.95 15.95
N ILE A 51 23.36 -14.64 14.69
CA ILE A 51 24.20 -14.98 13.53
C ILE A 51 25.52 -14.22 13.58
N VAL A 52 25.48 -12.91 13.85
CA VAL A 52 26.70 -12.08 13.98
C VAL A 52 27.61 -12.63 15.07
N LYS A 53 27.05 -13.02 16.22
CA LYS A 53 27.82 -13.63 17.32
C LYS A 53 28.41 -15.00 16.92
N SER A 54 27.68 -15.79 16.14
CA SER A 54 28.16 -17.07 15.61
C SER A 54 29.27 -16.89 14.58
N LEU A 55 29.17 -15.85 13.75
CA LEU A 55 30.18 -15.47 12.77
C LEU A 55 31.47 -14.99 13.45
N GLU A 56 31.35 -14.15 14.48
CA GLU A 56 32.49 -13.68 15.30
C GLU A 56 33.22 -14.85 15.97
N SER A 57 32.47 -15.81 16.53
CA SER A 57 33.05 -17.03 17.11
C SER A 57 33.74 -17.92 16.07
N SER A 58 33.18 -18.04 14.87
CA SER A 58 33.75 -18.84 13.78
C SER A 58 35.01 -18.19 13.19
N LEU A 59 35.02 -16.85 13.09
CA LEU A 59 36.17 -16.07 12.66
C LEU A 59 37.33 -16.17 13.66
N GLY A 60 37.04 -16.06 14.96
CA GLY A 60 38.04 -16.18 16.03
C GLY A 60 38.67 -17.58 16.14
N THR A 61 37.98 -18.62 15.65
CA THR A 61 38.47 -20.00 15.63
C THR A 61 39.05 -20.42 14.27
N GLY A 62 39.01 -19.54 13.26
CA GLY A 62 39.47 -19.84 11.89
C GLY A 62 38.63 -20.92 11.18
N ASN A 63 37.41 -21.18 11.65
CA ASN A 63 36.57 -22.24 11.12
C ASN A 63 35.76 -21.74 9.91
N LEU A 64 36.38 -21.78 8.72
CA LEU A 64 35.76 -21.40 7.45
C LEU A 64 34.51 -22.21 7.11
N GLN A 65 34.46 -23.49 7.49
CA GLN A 65 33.29 -24.35 7.27
C GLN A 65 32.06 -23.82 8.02
N LYS A 66 32.21 -23.52 9.32
CA LYS A 66 31.15 -22.92 10.13
C LYS A 66 30.78 -21.52 9.64
N MET A 67 31.75 -20.75 9.14
CA MET A 67 31.49 -19.44 8.54
C MET A 67 30.61 -19.54 7.29
N SER A 68 30.88 -20.54 6.42
CA SER A 68 30.03 -20.82 5.26
C SER A 68 28.61 -21.22 5.69
N GLU A 69 28.49 -22.14 6.66
CA GLU A 69 27.18 -22.58 7.17
C GLU A 69 26.37 -21.44 7.82
N THR A 70 27.04 -20.53 8.53
CA THR A 70 26.37 -19.35 9.14
C THR A 70 26.00 -18.31 8.10
N MET A 71 26.77 -18.15 7.02
CA MET A 71 26.40 -17.29 5.89
C MET A 71 25.21 -17.86 5.11
N ASP A 72 25.16 -19.18 4.90
CA ASP A 72 24.00 -19.82 4.25
C ASP A 72 22.72 -19.65 5.09
N GLN A 73 22.84 -19.65 6.43
CA GLN A 73 21.71 -19.34 7.31
C GLN A 73 21.31 -17.86 7.22
N PHE A 74 22.29 -16.96 7.22
CA PHE A 74 22.05 -15.53 7.04
C PHE A 74 21.28 -15.25 5.75
N GLU A 75 21.71 -15.83 4.63
CA GLU A 75 21.07 -15.66 3.34
C GLU A 75 19.62 -16.18 3.35
N LYS A 76 19.38 -17.36 3.94
CA LYS A 76 18.01 -17.89 4.12
C LYS A 76 17.14 -16.97 4.97
N GLN A 77 17.67 -16.42 6.07
CA GLN A 77 16.90 -15.52 6.94
C GLN A 77 16.62 -14.16 6.26
N PHE A 78 17.56 -13.67 5.45
CA PHE A 78 17.40 -12.44 4.69
C PHE A 78 16.38 -12.58 3.56
N VAL A 79 16.47 -13.65 2.75
CA VAL A 79 15.50 -13.92 1.67
C VAL A 79 14.09 -14.11 2.22
N ASN A 80 13.92 -14.84 3.33
CA ASN A 80 12.61 -14.97 3.96
C ASN A 80 12.04 -13.62 4.44
N MET A 81 12.90 -12.70 4.88
CA MET A 81 12.48 -11.36 5.27
C MET A 81 12.03 -10.54 4.06
N GLU A 82 12.75 -10.58 2.95
CA GLU A 82 12.36 -9.86 1.73
C GLU A 82 11.02 -10.36 1.20
N VAL A 83 10.84 -11.69 1.11
CA VAL A 83 9.57 -12.28 0.68
C VAL A 83 8.43 -11.91 1.62
N GLN A 84 8.68 -11.89 2.93
CA GLN A 84 7.65 -11.51 3.91
C GLN A 84 7.33 -10.01 3.88
N ALA A 85 8.32 -9.16 3.61
CA ALA A 85 8.12 -7.72 3.44
C ALA A 85 7.32 -7.44 2.16
N GLU A 86 7.67 -8.05 1.04
CA GLU A 86 6.96 -7.93 -0.23
C GLU A 86 5.52 -8.44 -0.11
N PHE A 87 5.30 -9.59 0.55
CA PHE A 87 3.95 -10.09 0.81
C PHE A 87 3.14 -9.15 1.71
N MET A 88 3.78 -8.51 2.70
CA MET A 88 3.10 -7.56 3.57
C MET A 88 2.78 -6.26 2.83
N GLU A 89 3.69 -5.74 2.00
CA GLU A 89 3.48 -4.59 1.11
C GLU A 89 2.30 -4.87 0.16
N SER A 90 2.29 -6.03 -0.50
CA SER A 90 1.21 -6.43 -1.42
C SER A 90 -0.13 -6.63 -0.70
N SER A 91 -0.13 -7.23 0.49
CA SER A 91 -1.34 -7.39 1.30
C SER A 91 -1.87 -6.06 1.84
N MET A 92 -0.97 -5.15 2.23
CA MET A 92 -1.33 -3.80 2.65
C MET A 92 -1.86 -2.99 1.46
N ALA A 93 -1.22 -3.05 0.29
CA ALA A 93 -1.72 -2.42 -0.93
C ALA A 93 -3.11 -2.93 -1.31
N GLY A 94 -3.37 -4.24 -1.20
CA GLY A 94 -4.69 -4.83 -1.44
C GLY A 94 -5.77 -4.37 -0.45
N SER A 95 -5.44 -4.28 0.85
CA SER A 95 -6.38 -3.80 1.88
C SER A 95 -6.63 -2.30 1.79
N THR A 96 -5.57 -1.52 1.51
CA THR A 96 -5.65 -0.08 1.28
C THR A 96 -6.37 0.27 -0.01
N SER A 97 -6.31 -0.57 -1.06
CA SER A 97 -7.03 -0.36 -2.32
C SER A 97 -8.55 -0.27 -2.13
N LEU A 98 -9.13 -1.04 -1.19
CA LEU A 98 -10.57 -0.97 -0.90
C LEU A 98 -10.99 0.32 -0.16
N SER A 99 -10.08 0.89 0.63
CA SER A 99 -10.35 2.12 1.41
C SER A 99 -9.82 3.40 0.74
N THR A 100 -8.97 3.25 -0.28
CA THR A 100 -8.32 4.33 -1.02
C THR A 100 -8.34 3.96 -2.51
N PRO A 101 -9.48 4.15 -3.20
CA PRO A 101 -9.60 3.85 -4.62
C PRO A 101 -8.59 4.66 -5.44
N GLU A 102 -7.91 4.03 -6.40
CA GLU A 102 -6.90 4.71 -7.22
C GLU A 102 -7.48 5.92 -7.98
N GLY A 103 -8.74 5.84 -8.43
CA GLY A 103 -9.42 6.96 -9.10
C GLY A 103 -9.55 8.21 -8.21
N ASP A 104 -9.86 8.03 -6.93
CA ASP A 104 -9.98 9.14 -5.97
C ASP A 104 -8.61 9.77 -5.68
N VAL A 105 -7.56 8.93 -5.59
CA VAL A 105 -6.17 9.39 -5.41
C VAL A 105 -5.70 10.15 -6.64
N ASN A 106 -5.96 9.65 -7.85
CA ASN A 106 -5.59 10.29 -9.11
C ASN A 106 -6.30 11.64 -9.29
N SER A 107 -7.59 11.71 -8.96
CA SER A 107 -8.35 12.97 -9.01
C SER A 107 -7.81 14.00 -8.02
N LEU A 108 -7.48 13.59 -6.79
CA LEU A 108 -6.89 14.47 -5.78
C LEU A 108 -5.48 14.93 -6.20
N MET A 109 -4.68 14.04 -6.77
CA MET A 109 -3.34 14.35 -7.27
C MET A 109 -3.38 15.38 -8.39
N GLN A 110 -4.34 15.27 -9.31
CA GLN A 110 -4.53 16.26 -10.37
C GLN A 110 -5.03 17.60 -9.84
N GLN A 111 -5.94 17.61 -8.86
CA GLN A 111 -6.38 18.84 -8.21
C GLN A 111 -5.23 19.57 -7.50
N VAL A 112 -4.38 18.82 -6.77
CA VAL A 112 -3.19 19.39 -6.10
C VAL A 112 -2.14 19.83 -7.12
N ALA A 113 -1.96 19.10 -8.21
CA ALA A 113 -1.08 19.51 -9.31
C ALA A 113 -1.48 20.87 -9.90
N ASP A 114 -2.77 21.02 -10.20
CA ASP A 114 -3.36 22.25 -10.73
C ASP A 114 -3.26 23.41 -9.72
N ASP A 115 -3.54 23.15 -8.43
CA ASP A 115 -3.48 24.16 -7.36
C ASP A 115 -2.08 24.70 -7.09
N TYR A 116 -1.05 23.86 -7.24
CA TYR A 116 0.35 24.25 -7.03
C TYR A 116 1.10 24.58 -8.33
N GLY A 117 0.41 24.59 -9.47
CA GLY A 117 1.02 24.85 -10.78
C GLY A 117 2.12 23.85 -11.16
N LEU A 118 2.12 22.67 -10.53
CA LEU A 118 2.92 21.54 -10.98
C LEU A 118 2.15 20.92 -12.14
N GLU A 119 2.50 21.26 -13.38
CA GLU A 119 2.12 20.42 -14.50
C GLU A 119 2.69 19.02 -14.21
N VAL A 120 1.81 18.10 -13.78
CA VAL A 120 2.11 16.69 -13.68
C VAL A 120 2.17 16.15 -15.11
N SER A 121 3.19 16.61 -15.85
CA SER A 121 3.75 15.91 -16.99
C SER A 121 4.46 14.67 -16.47
N VAL A 122 3.67 13.74 -15.92
CA VAL A 122 4.08 12.35 -15.79
C VAL A 122 4.42 11.90 -17.19
N GLY A 123 5.68 11.51 -17.38
CA GLY A 123 6.25 11.03 -18.64
C GLY A 123 5.58 9.75 -19.13
N LEU A 124 4.34 9.85 -19.60
CA LEU A 124 3.86 9.02 -20.69
C LEU A 124 4.52 9.54 -21.97
N PRO A 125 5.05 8.65 -22.83
CA PRO A 125 5.86 9.04 -23.97
C PRO A 125 5.08 10.01 -24.86
N GLN A 126 5.59 11.23 -24.97
CA GLN A 126 5.08 12.24 -25.87
C GLN A 126 5.31 11.74 -27.30
N ALA A 127 4.25 11.20 -27.92
CA ALA A 127 4.25 10.91 -29.34
C ALA A 127 4.39 12.26 -30.07
N ALA A 128 5.54 12.42 -30.72
CA ALA A 128 5.87 13.61 -31.48
C ALA A 128 4.81 13.93 -32.54
N GLY A 129 4.46 15.21 -32.65
CA GLY A 129 4.18 15.83 -33.94
C GLY A 129 2.76 16.35 -34.17
N HIS A 130 2.72 17.67 -34.39
CA HIS A 130 1.76 18.44 -35.20
C HIS A 130 0.50 18.98 -34.50
N ALA A 131 0.52 20.30 -34.36
CA ALA A 131 -0.61 21.15 -34.02
C ALA A 131 -1.72 21.10 -35.09
N ILE A 132 -2.96 20.84 -34.67
CA ILE A 132 -4.20 21.24 -35.35
C ILE A 132 -5.26 21.56 -34.26
N PRO A 133 -6.01 22.68 -34.35
CA PRO A 133 -6.86 23.14 -33.26
C PRO A 133 -8.23 22.43 -33.21
N GLY A 134 -8.69 22.16 -31.99
CA GLY A 134 -10.10 22.00 -31.66
C GLY A 134 -10.72 20.62 -31.90
N LYS A 135 -10.74 19.78 -30.85
CA LYS A 135 -11.90 18.90 -30.60
C LYS A 135 -11.98 18.52 -29.12
N VAL A 136 -13.22 18.61 -28.62
CA VAL A 136 -13.71 18.30 -27.27
C VAL A 136 -12.94 17.15 -26.60
N THR A 137 -12.37 17.43 -25.42
CA THR A 137 -11.83 16.43 -24.50
C THR A 137 -13.00 15.55 -24.02
N GLU A 138 -13.21 14.41 -24.66
CA GLU A 138 -13.97 13.34 -24.04
C GLU A 138 -13.16 12.81 -22.86
N LYS A 139 -13.69 13.01 -21.65
CA LYS A 139 -13.30 12.22 -20.49
C LYS A 139 -13.58 10.77 -20.84
N VAL A 140 -12.55 10.01 -21.20
CA VAL A 140 -12.67 8.55 -21.31
C VAL A 140 -12.95 8.04 -19.90
N ALA A 141 -14.23 7.81 -19.61
CA ALA A 141 -14.65 7.20 -18.37
C ALA A 141 -14.04 5.79 -18.28
N GLU A 142 -13.59 5.38 -17.10
CA GLU A 142 -13.01 4.06 -16.84
C GLU A 142 -13.90 2.89 -17.31
N ASP A 143 -15.21 3.14 -17.43
CA ASP A 143 -16.20 2.25 -18.04
C ASP A 143 -15.89 1.90 -19.51
N ASP A 144 -15.36 2.84 -20.30
CA ASP A 144 -14.97 2.59 -21.70
C ASP A 144 -13.73 1.70 -21.78
N LEU A 145 -12.76 1.91 -20.87
CA LEU A 145 -11.57 1.06 -20.80
C LEU A 145 -11.92 -0.37 -20.38
N SER A 146 -12.80 -0.51 -19.38
CA SER A 146 -13.32 -1.80 -18.91
C SER A 146 -14.08 -2.56 -19.99
N LYS A 147 -14.89 -1.84 -20.80
CA LYS A 147 -15.58 -2.41 -21.96
C LYS A 147 -14.62 -2.86 -23.06
N ARG A 148 -13.62 -2.04 -23.40
CA ARG A 148 -12.60 -2.40 -24.41
C ARG A 148 -11.74 -3.60 -23.98
N LEU A 149 -11.43 -3.71 -22.69
CA LEU A 149 -10.72 -4.87 -22.14
C LEU A 149 -11.56 -6.15 -22.20
N ALA A 150 -12.86 -6.05 -21.89
CA ALA A 150 -13.78 -7.18 -22.02
C ALA A 150 -13.93 -7.63 -23.48
N GLU A 151 -14.00 -6.70 -24.42
CA GLU A 151 -14.10 -6.98 -25.86
C GLU A 151 -12.82 -7.61 -26.42
N LEU A 152 -11.64 -7.16 -25.97
CA LEU A 152 -10.36 -7.81 -26.29
C LEU A 152 -10.25 -9.22 -25.72
N LYS A 153 -10.73 -9.43 -24.49
CA LYS A 153 -10.73 -10.74 -23.83
C LYS A 153 -11.71 -11.73 -24.44
N ALA A 154 -12.79 -11.24 -25.06
CA ALA A 154 -13.76 -12.07 -25.79
C ALA A 154 -13.29 -12.43 -27.22
N ARG A 155 -12.27 -11.75 -27.73
CA ARG A 155 -11.75 -11.92 -29.10
C ARG A 155 -10.45 -12.74 -29.17
N GLY A 156 -9.88 -13.12 -28.03
CA GLY A 156 -8.82 -14.11 -27.91
C GLY A 156 -9.37 -15.43 -27.38
#